data_AF-A0A5P1EDA8-F1
#
_entry.id   AF-A0A5P1EDA8-F1
#
_cell.length_a   1.000
_cell.length_b   1.000
_cell.length_c   1.000
_cell.angle_alpha   90.00
_cell.angle_beta   90.00
_cell.angle_gamma   90.00
#
_symmetry.space_group_name_H-M   'P 1'
#
loop_
_entity.id
_entity.type
_entity.pdbx_description
1 polymer ?
#
loop_
_entity_poly.entity_id
_entity_poly.type
_entity_poly.pdbx_seq_one_letter_code
_entity_poly.pdbx_strand_id
1 'polypeptide(L)'
;MGQRYAAPRSILLLLLLLLSFAGATSDLYYSKLSGIIIPGFASTQLRAWSVLDCPFSPLDFNPLDSVWLDTTKVLSAVNCWLKCMLLDPYNQTDHPECKSRPDSGLSAITELDPGYITGPLSSVWKEWLKWCIEFGIEANAIVAVPYDWRLSPSMLEERDLYFHKLKLTFETTLKLRGGPSLVFAHSLGNNVFRYFLEWLKLEIAPKHYIQWLDEHIHAYFAVGAPLLGSTESVKATLFGFTFGLPVAEVGYYFAPSGKPYPDNWIITDVVYEYEGTLFTRSGNSISGNPGAASGDTTVAYNSLSWCKTWLGSKVNITRAPQAEHDGSDVQVHLDVEHIQGEDIVPNMTRAPRVKYMTYYEDSESIPGRRTAVWELDKANHRNIVRSPVLMRELWLQMWHDIHPDASSKFVTKGK
;
A
#
# COMPACT_ATOMS: atom_id res chain seq x y z
N MET A 1 -46.27 38.67 28.35
CA MET A 1 -46.60 38.24 26.98
C MET A 1 -45.31 37.79 26.31
N GLY A 2 -45.08 36.48 26.22
CA GLY A 2 -43.94 35.92 25.50
C GLY A 2 -44.41 34.66 24.79
N GLN A 3 -44.89 34.81 23.56
CA GLN A 3 -45.27 33.69 22.71
C GLN A 3 -44.00 32.93 22.32
N ARG A 4 -43.83 31.71 22.84
CA ARG A 4 -42.91 30.73 22.27
C ARG A 4 -43.55 30.23 20.97
N TYR A 5 -42.97 30.60 19.83
CA TYR A 5 -43.31 30.01 18.53
C TYR A 5 -42.88 28.54 18.56
N ALA A 6 -43.84 27.63 18.72
CA ALA A 6 -43.62 26.22 18.41
C ALA A 6 -43.55 26.09 16.89
N ALA A 7 -42.40 25.66 16.36
CA ALA A 7 -42.30 25.31 14.95
C ALA A 7 -43.37 24.24 14.62
N PRO A 8 -44.15 24.40 13.54
CA PRO A 8 -45.21 23.47 13.22
C PRO A 8 -44.62 22.09 12.95
N ARG A 9 -45.21 21.04 13.57
CA ARG A 9 -44.77 19.63 13.48
C ARG A 9 -44.48 19.15 12.04
N SER A 10 -45.09 19.77 11.04
CA SER A 10 -44.88 19.51 9.62
C SER A 10 -43.49 19.90 9.10
N ILE A 11 -42.87 20.96 9.63
CA ILE A 11 -41.52 21.38 9.23
C ILE A 11 -40.46 20.45 9.84
N LEU A 12 -40.67 20.02 11.09
CA LEU A 12 -39.79 19.05 11.75
C LEU A 12 -39.84 17.68 11.06
N LEU A 13 -41.03 17.23 10.62
CA LEU A 13 -41.15 16.01 9.82
C LEU A 13 -40.49 16.15 8.44
N LEU A 14 -40.61 17.30 7.79
CA LEU A 14 -39.97 17.53 6.48
C LEU A 14 -38.44 17.56 6.60
N LEU A 15 -37.90 18.19 7.66
CA LEU A 15 -36.47 18.18 7.97
C LEU A 15 -35.97 16.77 8.30
N LEU A 16 -36.72 15.99 9.10
CA LEU A 16 -36.39 14.60 9.40
C LEU A 16 -36.46 13.69 8.15
N LEU A 17 -37.41 13.94 7.25
CA LEU A 17 -37.52 13.28 5.94
C LEU A 17 -36.38 13.67 4.99
N LEU A 18 -35.94 14.92 4.99
CA LEU A 18 -34.81 15.40 4.18
C LEU A 18 -33.47 14.88 4.72
N LEU A 19 -33.28 14.82 6.04
CA LEU A 19 -32.10 14.26 6.69
C LEU A 19 -32.01 12.74 6.47
N SER A 20 -33.14 12.02 6.57
CA SER A 20 -33.17 10.59 6.24
C SER A 20 -33.00 10.31 4.74
N PHE A 21 -33.47 11.19 3.86
CA PHE A 21 -33.16 11.11 2.43
C PHE A 21 -31.68 11.38 2.14
N ALA A 22 -31.07 12.38 2.79
CA ALA A 22 -29.67 12.72 2.61
C ALA A 22 -28.74 11.59 3.07
N GLY A 23 -28.97 11.03 4.26
CA GLY A 23 -28.27 9.84 4.76
C GLY A 23 -28.50 8.58 3.90
N ALA A 24 -29.72 8.38 3.40
CA ALA A 24 -30.00 7.28 2.47
C ALA A 24 -29.33 7.49 1.09
N THR A 25 -29.18 8.72 0.62
CA THR A 25 -28.50 9.01 -0.66
C THR A 25 -26.98 8.86 -0.58
N SER A 26 -26.36 9.18 0.55
CA SER A 26 -24.92 8.94 0.79
C SER A 26 -24.62 7.45 0.95
N ASP A 27 -25.46 6.71 1.67
CA ASP A 27 -25.35 5.24 1.79
C ASP A 27 -25.54 4.56 0.42
N LEU A 28 -26.49 5.04 -0.38
CA LEU A 28 -26.70 4.55 -1.74
C LEU A 28 -25.54 4.91 -2.68
N TYR A 29 -24.81 6.00 -2.47
CA TYR A 29 -23.67 6.37 -3.30
C TYR A 29 -22.43 5.49 -3.03
N TYR A 30 -22.10 5.20 -1.77
CA TYR A 30 -20.99 4.27 -1.43
C TYR A 30 -21.29 2.82 -1.77
N SER A 31 -22.56 2.42 -1.74
CA SER A 31 -22.97 1.10 -2.28
C SER A 31 -22.57 0.90 -3.74
N LYS A 32 -22.25 1.99 -4.46
CA LYS A 32 -21.79 1.95 -5.86
C LYS A 32 -20.28 2.05 -6.05
N LEU A 33 -19.52 2.45 -5.01
CA LEU A 33 -18.07 2.57 -5.12
C LEU A 33 -17.38 1.22 -4.93
N SER A 34 -16.29 1.00 -5.66
CA SER A 34 -15.44 -0.20 -5.54
C SER A 34 -14.05 0.19 -5.03
N GLY A 35 -13.38 -0.67 -4.27
CA GLY A 35 -11.96 -0.52 -3.93
C GLY A 35 -11.09 -1.41 -4.80
N ILE A 36 -10.10 -0.85 -5.50
CA ILE A 36 -9.11 -1.62 -6.26
C ILE A 36 -7.75 -1.48 -5.56
N ILE A 37 -7.17 -2.62 -5.15
CA ILE A 37 -5.89 -2.68 -4.43
C ILE A 37 -4.78 -3.14 -5.36
N ILE A 38 -3.78 -2.28 -5.55
CA ILE A 38 -2.56 -2.55 -6.31
C ILE A 38 -1.41 -2.73 -5.32
N PRO A 39 -0.94 -3.97 -5.09
CA PRO A 39 0.06 -4.26 -4.06
C PRO A 39 1.44 -3.71 -4.42
N GLY A 40 2.34 -3.66 -3.43
CA GLY A 40 3.72 -3.21 -3.61
C GLY A 40 4.70 -4.29 -4.08
N PHE A 41 5.98 -3.94 -4.06
CA PHE A 41 7.07 -4.87 -4.33
C PHE A 41 7.02 -6.04 -3.35
N ALA A 42 7.22 -7.27 -3.85
CA ALA A 42 7.23 -8.48 -3.05
C ALA A 42 5.99 -8.70 -2.16
N SER A 43 4.86 -8.05 -2.48
CA SER A 43 3.63 -8.04 -1.67
C SER A 43 2.48 -8.83 -2.31
N THR A 44 2.79 -9.67 -3.29
CA THR A 44 1.89 -10.62 -3.93
C THR A 44 2.51 -12.01 -3.84
N GLN A 45 1.71 -13.00 -3.44
CA GLN A 45 2.15 -14.39 -3.45
C GLN A 45 2.49 -14.86 -4.88
N LEU A 46 3.55 -15.63 -5.03
CA LEU A 46 3.89 -16.32 -6.28
C LEU A 46 3.68 -17.82 -6.10
N ARG A 47 3.07 -18.44 -7.10
CA ARG A 47 2.81 -19.88 -7.18
C ARG A 47 3.65 -20.52 -8.27
N ALA A 48 4.10 -21.75 -8.02
CA ALA A 48 4.79 -22.53 -9.02
C ALA A 48 3.84 -22.96 -10.14
N TRP A 49 4.32 -22.90 -11.38
CA TRP A 49 3.68 -23.44 -12.57
C TRP A 49 4.61 -24.46 -13.23
N SER A 50 5.06 -25.41 -12.43
CA SER A 50 6.04 -26.43 -12.80
C SER A 50 6.01 -27.58 -11.80
N VAL A 51 6.54 -28.72 -12.22
CA VAL A 51 7.01 -29.78 -11.33
C VAL A 51 8.54 -29.68 -11.32
N LEU A 52 9.12 -29.35 -10.17
CA LEU A 52 10.57 -29.25 -10.00
C LEU A 52 11.00 -30.14 -8.83
N ASP A 53 11.72 -31.20 -9.18
CA ASP A 53 12.36 -32.07 -8.21
C ASP A 53 13.61 -31.38 -7.63
N CYS A 54 13.75 -31.43 -6.31
CA CYS A 54 14.80 -30.76 -5.57
C CYS A 54 15.84 -31.74 -5.02
N PRO A 55 17.00 -31.87 -5.69
CA PRO A 55 18.05 -32.75 -5.18
C PRO A 55 18.44 -32.34 -3.75
N PHE A 56 18.56 -33.33 -2.88
CA PHE A 56 19.00 -33.16 -1.48
C PHE A 56 18.01 -32.47 -0.54
N SER A 57 16.76 -32.25 -0.94
CA SER A 57 15.68 -31.76 -0.07
C SER A 57 14.39 -32.52 -0.34
N PRO A 58 13.56 -32.84 0.67
CA PRO A 58 12.24 -33.43 0.44
C PRO A 58 11.20 -32.39 -0.02
N LEU A 59 11.61 -31.16 -0.29
CA LEU A 59 10.75 -30.02 -0.59
C LEU A 59 10.74 -29.71 -2.09
N ASP A 60 10.10 -30.59 -2.85
CA ASP A 60 9.86 -30.37 -4.27
C ASP A 60 8.84 -29.24 -4.49
N PHE A 61 8.82 -28.67 -5.70
CA PHE A 61 7.77 -27.74 -6.10
C PHE A 61 6.79 -28.45 -7.03
N ASN A 62 5.52 -28.50 -6.60
CA ASN A 62 4.41 -28.95 -7.41
C ASN A 62 3.63 -27.75 -7.97
N PRO A 63 2.78 -27.96 -9.00
CA PRO A 63 1.92 -26.91 -9.51
C PRO A 63 1.06 -26.30 -8.39
N LEU A 64 1.02 -24.97 -8.36
CA LEU A 64 0.33 -24.14 -7.36
C LEU A 64 0.96 -24.12 -5.96
N ASP A 65 2.10 -24.78 -5.73
CA ASP A 65 2.83 -24.62 -4.49
C ASP A 65 3.31 -23.17 -4.32
N SER A 66 3.39 -22.71 -3.07
CA SER A 66 3.93 -21.38 -2.76
C SER A 66 5.42 -21.33 -3.13
N VAL A 67 5.78 -20.31 -3.91
CA VAL A 67 7.16 -19.93 -4.23
C VAL A 67 7.53 -18.68 -3.45
N TRP A 68 6.62 -17.70 -3.39
CA TRP A 68 6.76 -16.50 -2.60
C TRP A 68 5.47 -16.27 -1.80
N LEU A 69 5.47 -16.18 -0.48
CA LEU A 69 6.56 -16.56 0.42
C LEU A 69 6.33 -17.98 0.93
N ASP A 70 7.37 -18.81 0.89
CA ASP A 70 7.41 -20.11 1.56
C ASP A 70 8.69 -20.14 2.39
N THR A 71 8.59 -19.79 3.68
CA THR A 71 9.76 -19.68 4.55
C THR A 71 10.49 -21.02 4.66
N THR A 72 9.78 -22.15 4.59
CA THR A 72 10.40 -23.47 4.71
C THR A 72 11.25 -23.77 3.49
N LYS A 73 10.76 -23.51 2.27
CA LYS A 73 11.52 -23.68 1.03
C LYS A 73 12.65 -22.65 0.88
N VAL A 74 12.42 -21.41 1.30
CA VAL A 74 13.47 -20.37 1.34
C VAL A 74 14.64 -20.79 2.21
N LEU A 75 14.41 -21.48 3.33
CA LEU A 75 15.47 -21.91 4.25
C LEU A 75 16.10 -23.27 3.88
N SER A 76 15.29 -24.20 3.40
CA SER A 76 15.66 -25.62 3.30
C SER A 76 15.83 -26.12 1.87
N ALA A 77 15.45 -25.32 0.87
CA ALA A 77 15.54 -25.65 -0.55
C ALA A 77 16.00 -24.43 -1.39
N VAL A 78 16.94 -23.64 -0.85
CA VAL A 78 17.40 -22.34 -1.41
C VAL A 78 17.69 -22.42 -2.91
N ASN A 79 18.46 -23.43 -3.37
CA ASN A 79 18.84 -23.54 -4.78
C ASN A 79 17.64 -23.78 -5.70
N CYS A 80 16.66 -24.58 -5.28
CA CYS A 80 15.43 -24.77 -6.04
C CYS A 80 14.55 -23.53 -6.01
N TRP A 81 14.40 -22.93 -4.84
CA TRP A 81 13.66 -21.68 -4.69
C TRP A 81 14.23 -20.59 -5.60
N LEU A 82 15.56 -20.46 -5.67
CA LEU A 82 16.25 -19.55 -6.59
C LEU A 82 15.93 -19.85 -8.06
N LYS A 83 15.86 -21.11 -8.47
CA LYS A 83 15.42 -21.45 -9.85
C LYS A 83 14.02 -20.92 -10.15
N CYS A 84 13.10 -20.99 -9.20
CA CYS A 84 11.73 -20.49 -9.37
C CYS A 84 11.63 -18.97 -9.30
N MET A 85 12.54 -18.30 -8.59
CA MET A 85 12.51 -16.85 -8.37
C MET A 85 13.28 -16.05 -9.42
N LEU A 86 14.44 -16.55 -9.86
CA LEU A 86 15.32 -15.83 -10.78
C LEU A 86 14.69 -15.72 -12.18
N LEU A 87 14.80 -14.52 -12.74
CA LEU A 87 14.47 -14.25 -14.13
C LEU A 87 15.76 -14.18 -14.96
N ASP A 88 15.66 -14.51 -16.24
CA ASP A 88 16.74 -14.22 -17.19
C ASP A 88 17.01 -12.71 -17.24
N PRO A 89 18.28 -12.27 -17.12
CA PRO A 89 18.61 -10.87 -16.96
C PRO A 89 18.36 -10.02 -18.21
N TYR A 90 18.21 -10.62 -19.39
CA TYR A 90 18.05 -9.89 -20.65
C TYR A 90 16.60 -9.87 -21.13
N ASN A 91 15.90 -11.00 -21.03
CA ASN A 91 14.53 -11.14 -21.55
C ASN A 91 13.46 -11.29 -20.46
N GLN A 92 13.85 -11.34 -19.17
CA GLN A 92 12.95 -11.45 -18.02
C GLN A 92 12.03 -12.70 -18.05
N THR A 93 12.43 -13.76 -18.74
CA THR A 93 11.71 -15.04 -18.70
C THR A 93 12.04 -15.84 -17.44
N ASP A 94 11.10 -16.67 -17.00
CA ASP A 94 11.35 -17.60 -15.89
C ASP A 94 12.39 -18.67 -16.29
N HIS A 95 12.97 -19.32 -15.29
CA HIS A 95 13.83 -20.48 -15.52
C HIS A 95 13.07 -21.60 -16.28
N PRO A 96 13.69 -22.29 -17.24
CA PRO A 96 13.02 -23.33 -18.04
C PRO A 96 12.37 -24.44 -17.21
N GLU A 97 13.00 -24.80 -16.09
CA GLU A 97 12.54 -25.85 -15.17
C GLU A 97 11.50 -25.36 -14.14
N CYS A 98 11.41 -24.06 -13.88
CA CYS A 98 10.44 -23.54 -12.91
C CYS A 98 9.85 -22.20 -13.33
N LYS A 99 8.54 -22.20 -13.60
CA LYS A 99 7.78 -20.99 -13.92
C LYS A 99 7.06 -20.52 -12.67
N SER A 100 7.00 -19.22 -12.45
CA SER A 100 6.28 -18.64 -11.30
C SER A 100 5.21 -17.67 -11.78
N ARG A 101 4.01 -17.76 -11.20
CA ARG A 101 2.87 -16.90 -11.56
C ARG A 101 2.30 -16.22 -10.30
N PRO A 102 1.83 -14.97 -10.39
CA PRO A 102 1.17 -14.34 -9.25
C PRO A 102 -0.11 -15.11 -8.90
N ASP A 103 -0.34 -15.30 -7.61
CA ASP A 103 -1.62 -15.78 -7.11
C ASP A 103 -2.71 -14.69 -7.33
N SER A 104 -3.98 -15.05 -7.19
CA SER A 104 -5.12 -14.20 -7.51
C SER A 104 -5.99 -13.87 -6.29
N GLY A 105 -6.74 -12.76 -6.40
CA GLY A 105 -7.70 -12.34 -5.38
C GLY A 105 -7.06 -11.78 -4.10
N LEU A 106 -7.90 -11.53 -3.09
CA LEU A 106 -7.48 -10.88 -1.84
C LEU A 106 -6.54 -11.76 -1.00
N SER A 107 -6.69 -13.08 -1.05
CA SER A 107 -5.81 -14.02 -0.35
C SER A 107 -4.34 -13.85 -0.78
N ALA A 108 -4.08 -13.52 -2.05
CA ALA A 108 -2.75 -13.36 -2.60
C ALA A 108 -1.94 -12.19 -1.99
N ILE A 109 -2.59 -11.24 -1.34
CA ILE A 109 -1.96 -10.00 -0.82
C ILE A 109 -2.11 -9.84 0.70
N THR A 110 -2.88 -10.70 1.37
CA THR A 110 -3.16 -10.56 2.80
C THR A 110 -2.03 -11.05 3.67
N GLU A 111 -1.66 -12.32 3.56
CA GLU A 111 -0.53 -12.96 4.22
C GLU A 111 0.35 -13.59 3.13
N LEU A 112 1.66 -13.32 3.11
CA LEU A 112 2.52 -13.85 2.05
C LEU A 112 2.94 -15.31 2.30
N ASP A 113 3.04 -15.70 3.56
CA ASP A 113 3.28 -17.06 4.02
C ASP A 113 2.20 -17.37 5.08
N PRO A 114 1.04 -17.91 4.66
CA PRO A 114 -0.05 -18.22 5.58
C PRO A 114 0.33 -19.32 6.56
N GLY A 115 0.01 -19.11 7.84
CA GLY A 115 0.29 -20.08 8.88
C GLY A 115 0.13 -19.48 10.27
N TYR A 116 0.05 -20.35 11.28
CA TYR A 116 -0.13 -19.89 12.67
C TYR A 116 1.01 -18.97 13.14
N ILE A 117 2.25 -19.25 12.70
CA ILE A 117 3.45 -18.50 13.07
C ILE A 117 3.83 -17.50 11.95
N THR A 118 3.89 -17.95 10.71
CA THR A 118 4.37 -17.17 9.56
C THR A 118 3.37 -16.11 9.10
N GLY A 119 2.06 -16.36 9.22
CA GLY A 119 1.00 -15.46 8.75
C GLY A 119 1.04 -14.06 9.38
N PRO A 120 1.05 -13.92 10.71
CA PRO A 120 1.17 -12.61 11.37
C PRO A 120 2.43 -11.82 10.99
N LEU A 121 3.55 -12.51 10.73
CA LEU A 121 4.82 -11.90 10.34
C LEU A 121 4.83 -11.46 8.86
N SER A 122 4.16 -12.25 8.02
CA SER A 122 4.07 -12.08 6.56
C SER A 122 2.86 -11.27 6.10
N SER A 123 1.95 -10.90 7.00
CA SER A 123 0.79 -10.04 6.74
C SER A 123 1.19 -8.78 5.96
N VAL A 124 0.38 -8.29 5.03
CA VAL A 124 0.57 -6.99 4.38
C VAL A 124 -0.74 -6.23 4.43
N TRP A 125 -1.78 -6.76 3.77
CA TRP A 125 -3.10 -6.13 3.66
C TRP A 125 -4.17 -6.73 4.60
N LYS A 126 -3.83 -7.70 5.46
CA LYS A 126 -4.80 -8.35 6.34
C LYS A 126 -5.53 -7.38 7.27
N GLU A 127 -4.79 -6.48 7.93
CA GLU A 127 -5.39 -5.51 8.85
C GLU A 127 -6.28 -4.50 8.11
N TRP A 128 -5.86 -4.08 6.91
CA TRP A 128 -6.68 -3.25 6.03
C TRP A 128 -8.05 -3.88 5.76
N LEU A 129 -8.08 -5.16 5.37
CA LEU A 129 -9.34 -5.86 5.10
C LEU A 129 -10.19 -6.08 6.35
N LYS A 130 -9.57 -6.31 7.53
CA LYS A 130 -10.33 -6.38 8.78
C LYS A 130 -11.09 -5.09 9.05
N TRP A 131 -10.44 -3.93 8.89
CA TRP A 131 -11.13 -2.65 9.04
C TRP A 131 -12.23 -2.47 8.00
N CYS A 132 -11.99 -2.83 6.74
CA CYS A 132 -13.06 -2.81 5.73
C CYS A 132 -14.28 -3.64 6.15
N ILE A 133 -14.07 -4.82 6.75
CA ILE A 133 -15.15 -5.67 7.26
C ILE A 133 -15.85 -5.01 8.46
N GLU A 134 -15.09 -4.45 9.40
CA GLU A 134 -15.63 -3.73 10.56
C GLU A 134 -16.48 -2.52 10.15
N PHE A 135 -16.13 -1.86 9.05
CA PHE A 135 -16.87 -0.77 8.44
C PHE A 135 -18.07 -1.21 7.59
N GLY A 136 -18.33 -2.51 7.48
CA GLY A 136 -19.44 -3.04 6.70
C GLY A 136 -19.24 -2.97 5.18
N ILE A 137 -18.00 -2.85 4.70
CA ILE A 137 -17.70 -2.88 3.26
C ILE A 137 -17.93 -4.31 2.75
N GLU A 138 -18.75 -4.43 1.71
CA GLU A 138 -19.08 -5.72 1.10
C GLU A 138 -17.85 -6.39 0.48
N ALA A 139 -17.75 -7.71 0.60
CA ALA A 139 -16.60 -8.47 0.10
C ALA A 139 -16.38 -8.34 -1.42
N ASN A 140 -17.45 -8.20 -2.20
CA ASN A 140 -17.41 -7.98 -3.64
C ASN A 140 -17.11 -6.52 -4.04
N ALA A 141 -17.07 -5.59 -3.08
CA ALA A 141 -16.72 -4.20 -3.33
C ALA A 141 -15.20 -4.02 -3.48
N ILE A 142 -14.40 -4.95 -2.94
CA ILE A 142 -12.93 -4.84 -2.93
C ILE A 142 -12.35 -5.88 -3.88
N VAL A 143 -11.54 -5.41 -4.83
CA VAL A 143 -10.83 -6.23 -5.80
C VAL A 143 -9.32 -6.01 -5.65
N ALA A 144 -8.58 -7.08 -5.36
CA ALA A 144 -7.13 -7.07 -5.45
C ALA A 144 -6.70 -7.36 -6.89
N VAL A 145 -5.69 -6.62 -7.37
CA VAL A 145 -5.05 -6.83 -8.67
C VAL A 145 -3.58 -7.20 -8.48
N PRO A 146 -3.30 -8.43 -8.00
CA PRO A 146 -1.95 -8.93 -7.84
C PRO A 146 -1.22 -9.06 -9.19
N TYR A 147 0.12 -8.93 -9.15
CA TYR A 147 0.98 -9.01 -10.33
C TYR A 147 2.34 -9.61 -10.01
N ASP A 148 3.06 -10.04 -11.05
CA ASP A 148 4.44 -10.53 -10.91
C ASP A 148 5.39 -9.34 -10.72
N TRP A 149 5.62 -8.99 -9.47
CA TRP A 149 6.43 -7.85 -9.05
C TRP A 149 7.92 -7.96 -9.42
N ARG A 150 8.36 -9.10 -9.98
CA ARG A 150 9.72 -9.29 -10.51
C ARG A 150 9.90 -8.64 -11.87
N LEU A 151 8.81 -8.43 -12.62
CA LEU A 151 8.84 -7.93 -13.99
C LEU A 151 8.87 -6.40 -14.09
N SER A 152 9.48 -5.89 -15.16
CA SER A 152 9.27 -4.51 -15.59
C SER A 152 7.82 -4.28 -16.05
N PRO A 153 7.30 -3.04 -15.96
CA PRO A 153 5.95 -2.74 -16.43
C PRO A 153 5.68 -3.14 -17.89
N SER A 154 6.63 -2.98 -18.81
CA SER A 154 6.49 -3.43 -20.20
C SER A 154 6.26 -4.95 -20.28
N MET A 155 7.02 -5.73 -19.51
CA MET A 155 6.89 -7.18 -19.49
C MET A 155 5.62 -7.66 -18.80
N LEU A 156 5.10 -6.91 -17.81
CA LEU A 156 3.78 -7.19 -17.24
C LEU A 156 2.69 -7.15 -18.31
N GLU A 157 2.82 -6.26 -19.29
CA GLU A 157 1.88 -6.20 -20.41
C GLU A 157 2.17 -7.27 -21.45
N GLU A 158 3.38 -7.31 -22.00
CA GLU A 158 3.73 -8.22 -23.10
C GLU A 158 3.57 -9.70 -22.72
N ARG A 159 3.95 -10.08 -21.49
CA ARG A 159 3.89 -11.48 -21.03
C ARG A 159 2.52 -11.85 -20.46
N ASP A 160 1.96 -10.97 -19.63
CA ASP A 160 0.82 -11.32 -18.76
C ASP A 160 -0.48 -10.59 -19.13
N LEU A 161 -0.46 -9.66 -20.11
CA LEU A 161 -1.58 -8.77 -20.47
C LEU A 161 -2.16 -8.04 -19.24
N TYR A 162 -1.28 -7.68 -18.31
CA TYR A 162 -1.69 -7.19 -16.99
C TYR A 162 -2.50 -5.89 -17.08
N PHE A 163 -2.11 -4.94 -17.95
CA PHE A 163 -2.81 -3.65 -18.03
C PHE A 163 -4.13 -3.75 -18.78
N HIS A 164 -4.23 -4.63 -19.78
CA HIS A 164 -5.53 -4.98 -20.37
C HIS A 164 -6.48 -5.58 -19.32
N LYS A 165 -5.99 -6.53 -18.51
CA LYS A 165 -6.79 -7.10 -17.41
C LYS A 165 -7.19 -6.04 -16.37
N LEU A 166 -6.29 -5.12 -16.06
CA LEU A 166 -6.56 -4.02 -15.12
C LEU A 166 -7.63 -3.07 -15.66
N LYS A 167 -7.56 -2.66 -16.93
CA LYS A 167 -8.61 -1.87 -17.61
C LYS A 167 -9.96 -2.57 -17.54
N LEU A 168 -10.01 -3.86 -17.89
CA LEU A 168 -11.23 -4.67 -17.82
C LEU A 168 -11.76 -4.80 -16.39
N THR A 169 -10.87 -4.81 -15.38
CA THR A 169 -11.26 -4.83 -13.97
C THR A 169 -12.01 -3.55 -13.61
N PHE A 170 -11.51 -2.36 -14.00
CA PHE A 170 -12.23 -1.09 -13.79
C PHE A 170 -13.59 -1.07 -14.48
N GLU A 171 -13.67 -1.52 -15.73
CA GLU A 171 -14.93 -1.57 -16.49
C GLU A 171 -15.93 -2.55 -15.85
N THR A 172 -15.43 -3.68 -15.34
CA THR A 172 -16.23 -4.70 -14.68
C THR A 172 -16.75 -4.21 -13.32
N THR A 173 -15.91 -3.58 -12.51
CA THR A 173 -16.32 -3.04 -11.20
C THR A 173 -17.34 -1.92 -11.35
N LEU A 174 -17.14 -1.02 -12.32
CA LEU A 174 -18.11 0.01 -12.68
C LEU A 174 -19.46 -0.60 -13.07
N LYS A 175 -19.47 -1.65 -13.90
CA LYS A 175 -20.71 -2.32 -14.31
C LYS A 175 -21.40 -3.06 -13.15
N LEU A 176 -20.63 -3.67 -12.26
CA LEU A 176 -21.15 -4.43 -11.13
C LEU A 176 -21.80 -3.54 -10.08
N ARG A 177 -21.19 -2.39 -9.78
CA ARG A 177 -21.62 -1.52 -8.68
C ARG A 177 -22.33 -0.26 -9.15
N GLY A 178 -22.19 0.11 -10.42
CA GLY A 178 -22.81 1.32 -11.00
C GLY A 178 -22.12 2.62 -10.59
N GLY A 179 -20.88 2.53 -10.11
CA GLY A 179 -20.07 3.68 -9.70
C GLY A 179 -18.57 3.45 -9.87
N PRO A 180 -17.77 4.53 -9.85
CA PRO A 180 -16.33 4.48 -10.07
C PRO A 180 -15.58 3.77 -8.93
N SER A 181 -14.29 3.51 -9.15
CA SER A 181 -13.43 2.82 -8.19
C SER A 181 -12.49 3.78 -7.44
N LEU A 182 -12.28 3.52 -6.16
CA LEU A 182 -11.19 4.05 -5.34
C LEU A 182 -9.95 3.18 -5.59
N VAL A 183 -8.84 3.79 -5.98
CA VAL A 183 -7.58 3.08 -6.24
C VAL A 183 -6.66 3.21 -5.04
N PHE A 184 -6.26 2.09 -4.46
CA PHE A 184 -5.27 2.03 -3.39
C PHE A 184 -4.01 1.37 -3.92
N ALA A 185 -2.93 2.15 -4.07
CA ALA A 185 -1.65 1.62 -4.51
C ALA A 185 -0.60 1.78 -3.41
N HIS A 186 0.14 0.71 -3.12
CA HIS A 186 1.21 0.74 -2.13
C HIS A 186 2.58 0.60 -2.78
N SER A 187 3.55 1.42 -2.36
CA SER A 187 4.95 1.30 -2.77
C SER A 187 5.10 1.22 -4.30
N LEU A 188 5.80 0.20 -4.83
CA LEU A 188 5.98 -0.04 -6.26
C LEU A 188 4.65 -0.09 -7.04
N GLY A 189 3.55 -0.51 -6.42
CA GLY A 189 2.22 -0.52 -7.01
C GLY A 189 1.80 0.86 -7.53
N ASN A 190 2.29 1.95 -6.92
CA ASN A 190 2.05 3.32 -7.41
C ASN A 190 2.70 3.56 -8.77
N ASN A 191 3.92 3.07 -8.99
CA ASN A 191 4.60 3.18 -10.28
C ASN A 191 3.97 2.27 -11.33
N VAL A 192 3.48 1.09 -10.93
CA VAL A 192 2.71 0.20 -11.82
C VAL A 192 1.41 0.87 -12.24
N PHE A 193 0.68 1.50 -11.31
CA PHE A 193 -0.53 2.26 -11.64
C PHE A 193 -0.23 3.49 -12.51
N ARG A 194 0.84 4.21 -12.22
CA ARG A 194 1.26 5.35 -13.06
C ARG A 194 1.60 4.90 -14.48
N TYR A 195 2.29 3.76 -14.62
CA TYR A 195 2.56 3.18 -15.93
C TYR A 195 1.26 2.77 -16.64
N PHE A 196 0.31 2.15 -15.91
CA PHE A 196 -1.01 1.84 -16.44
C PHE A 196 -1.71 3.08 -17.00
N LEU A 197 -1.68 4.23 -16.31
CA LEU A 197 -2.28 5.47 -16.81
C LEU A 197 -1.62 5.94 -18.11
N GLU A 198 -0.29 5.87 -18.24
CA GLU A 198 0.40 6.24 -19.48
C GLU A 198 0.14 5.24 -20.61
N TRP A 199 0.13 3.95 -20.31
CA TRP A 199 -0.26 2.90 -21.24
C TRP A 199 -1.70 3.10 -21.73
N LEU A 200 -2.62 3.45 -20.82
CA LEU A 200 -4.03 3.66 -21.13
C LEU A 200 -4.26 4.86 -22.05
N LYS A 201 -3.43 5.91 -21.97
CA LYS A 201 -3.46 7.03 -22.92
C LYS A 201 -3.15 6.61 -24.36
N LEU A 202 -2.35 5.56 -24.54
CA LEU A 202 -2.02 5.01 -25.85
C LEU A 202 -3.12 4.09 -26.36
N GLU A 203 -3.78 3.38 -25.44
CA GLU A 203 -4.84 2.42 -25.74
C GLU A 203 -6.19 3.10 -26.03
N ILE A 204 -6.53 4.16 -25.30
CA ILE A 204 -7.79 4.90 -25.46
C ILE A 204 -7.56 6.12 -26.35
N ALA A 205 -8.47 6.35 -27.30
CA ALA A 205 -8.42 7.54 -28.15
C ALA A 205 -8.34 8.82 -27.29
N PRO A 206 -7.45 9.79 -27.60
CA PRO A 206 -7.16 10.93 -26.73
C PRO A 206 -8.38 11.74 -26.27
N LYS A 207 -9.44 11.79 -27.10
CA LYS A 207 -10.70 12.48 -26.78
C LYS A 207 -11.49 11.82 -25.64
N HIS A 208 -11.32 10.51 -25.44
CA HIS A 208 -12.07 9.72 -24.46
C HIS A 208 -11.25 9.36 -23.22
N TYR A 209 -9.94 9.63 -23.20
CA TYR A 209 -9.08 9.25 -22.06
C TYR A 209 -9.54 9.90 -20.75
N ILE A 210 -9.74 11.22 -20.72
CA ILE A 210 -10.19 11.93 -19.52
C ILE A 210 -11.60 11.49 -19.12
N GLN A 211 -12.49 11.31 -20.09
CA GLN A 211 -13.83 10.79 -19.86
C GLN A 211 -13.78 9.41 -19.18
N TRP A 212 -12.94 8.51 -19.68
CA TRP A 212 -12.77 7.18 -19.09
C TRP A 212 -12.26 7.30 -17.64
N LEU A 213 -11.28 8.16 -17.36
CA LEU A 213 -10.80 8.37 -15.99
C LEU A 213 -11.91 8.85 -15.07
N ASP A 214 -12.70 9.84 -15.50
CA ASP A 214 -13.78 10.42 -14.70
C ASP A 214 -14.94 9.44 -14.47
N GLU A 215 -15.17 8.52 -15.40
CA GLU A 215 -16.19 7.47 -15.27
C GLU A 215 -15.73 6.29 -14.37
N HIS A 216 -14.43 5.97 -14.35
CA HIS A 216 -13.93 4.74 -13.73
C HIS A 216 -13.15 4.95 -12.43
N ILE A 217 -12.58 6.13 -12.18
CA ILE A 217 -11.71 6.40 -11.02
C ILE A 217 -12.27 7.59 -10.23
N HIS A 218 -12.67 7.31 -8.99
CA HIS A 218 -13.17 8.33 -8.08
C HIS A 218 -12.03 9.07 -7.38
N ALA A 219 -11.09 8.30 -6.82
CA ALA A 219 -9.94 8.80 -6.09
C ALA A 219 -8.76 7.83 -6.19
N TYR A 220 -7.56 8.37 -6.06
CA TYR A 220 -6.31 7.61 -6.05
C TYR A 220 -5.54 7.88 -4.76
N PHE A 221 -5.41 6.84 -3.94
CA PHE A 221 -4.68 6.85 -2.68
C PHE A 221 -3.30 6.23 -2.89
N ALA A 222 -2.30 7.11 -3.01
CA ALA A 222 -0.92 6.75 -3.25
C ALA A 222 -0.15 6.56 -1.95
N VAL A 223 -0.06 5.32 -1.45
CA VAL A 223 0.52 5.02 -0.14
C VAL A 223 2.01 4.66 -0.27
N GLY A 224 2.88 5.48 0.32
CA GLY A 224 4.33 5.26 0.31
C GLY A 224 4.93 5.24 -1.11
N ALA A 225 4.53 6.17 -1.96
CA ALA A 225 4.82 6.15 -3.40
C ALA A 225 6.27 6.56 -3.75
N PRO A 226 7.08 5.66 -4.36
CA PRO A 226 8.43 5.96 -4.83
C PRO A 226 8.40 6.57 -6.25
N LEU A 227 7.70 7.70 -6.42
CA LEU A 227 7.46 8.29 -7.76
C LEU A 227 8.74 8.61 -8.54
N LEU A 228 9.82 8.95 -7.83
CA LEU A 228 11.15 9.23 -8.39
C LEU A 228 12.16 8.10 -8.11
N GLY A 229 11.69 6.92 -7.74
CA GLY A 229 12.53 5.79 -7.33
C GLY A 229 12.94 5.83 -5.86
N SER A 230 13.89 4.95 -5.52
CA SER A 230 14.38 4.69 -4.16
C SER A 230 15.89 4.57 -4.16
N THR A 231 16.57 5.17 -3.18
CA THR A 231 18.00 4.97 -2.96
C THR A 231 18.34 3.54 -2.54
N GLU A 232 17.38 2.82 -1.93
CA GLU A 232 17.56 1.43 -1.53
C GLU A 232 17.75 0.52 -2.75
N SER A 233 17.18 0.85 -3.91
CA SER A 233 17.41 0.11 -5.15
C SER A 233 18.88 0.16 -5.58
N VAL A 234 19.56 1.29 -5.38
CA VAL A 234 21.00 1.42 -5.65
C VAL A 234 21.81 0.56 -4.68
N LYS A 235 21.48 0.62 -3.39
CA LYS A 235 22.12 -0.21 -2.36
C LYS A 235 21.93 -1.70 -2.64
N ALA A 236 20.70 -2.14 -2.93
CA ALA A 236 20.38 -3.52 -3.23
C ALA A 236 21.13 -4.03 -4.46
N THR A 237 21.32 -3.18 -5.48
CA THR A 237 22.08 -3.55 -6.70
C THR A 237 23.57 -3.72 -6.41
N LEU A 238 24.15 -2.88 -5.55
CA LEU A 238 25.60 -2.88 -5.28
C LEU A 238 26.02 -3.88 -4.20
N PHE A 239 25.18 -4.07 -3.17
CA PHE A 239 25.54 -4.82 -1.96
C PHE A 239 24.59 -5.98 -1.65
N GLY A 240 23.52 -6.14 -2.44
CA GLY A 240 22.42 -7.02 -2.08
C GLY A 240 21.52 -6.41 -1.00
N PHE A 241 20.30 -6.92 -0.90
CA PHE A 241 19.39 -6.61 0.20
C PHE A 241 18.57 -7.85 0.54
N THR A 242 18.71 -8.32 1.77
CA THR A 242 18.10 -9.55 2.32
C THR A 242 16.61 -9.41 2.56
N PHE A 243 16.08 -8.18 2.69
CA PHE A 243 14.71 -7.92 3.13
C PHE A 243 14.34 -8.65 4.45
N GLY A 244 15.31 -8.89 5.33
CA GLY A 244 15.13 -9.66 6.56
C GLY A 244 14.99 -11.18 6.36
N LEU A 245 15.09 -11.68 5.13
CA LEU A 245 15.22 -13.10 4.87
C LEU A 245 16.67 -13.53 5.12
N PRO A 246 16.92 -14.66 5.79
CA PRO A 246 18.27 -15.15 6.08
C PRO A 246 18.91 -15.84 4.85
N VAL A 247 18.80 -15.24 3.67
CA VAL A 247 19.24 -15.81 2.39
C VAL A 247 20.57 -15.23 1.89
N ALA A 248 21.11 -14.16 2.49
CA ALA A 248 22.38 -13.60 2.02
C ALA A 248 23.35 -13.17 3.12
N GLU A 249 24.61 -13.52 2.83
CA GLU A 249 25.82 -12.98 3.41
C GLU A 249 25.92 -11.49 3.04
N VAL A 250 25.92 -10.59 4.03
CA VAL A 250 25.93 -9.12 3.85
C VAL A 250 27.32 -8.49 4.01
N GLY A 251 28.35 -9.31 4.28
CA GLY A 251 29.72 -8.82 4.42
C GLY A 251 30.73 -9.95 4.64
N TYR A 252 32.01 -9.64 4.43
CA TYR A 252 33.11 -10.57 4.66
C TYR A 252 34.16 -9.91 5.55
N TYR A 253 34.69 -10.65 6.52
CA TYR A 253 35.94 -10.27 7.17
C TYR A 253 37.09 -10.84 6.36
N PHE A 254 38.06 -10.00 6.03
CA PHE A 254 39.28 -10.40 5.34
C PHE A 254 40.47 -10.33 6.29
N ALA A 255 41.38 -11.29 6.18
CA ALA A 255 42.69 -11.23 6.81
C ALA A 255 43.82 -11.41 5.78
N PRO A 256 45.02 -10.86 6.04
CA PRO A 256 46.17 -11.09 5.19
C PRO A 256 46.51 -12.59 5.13
N SER A 257 46.62 -13.14 3.93
CA SER A 257 46.94 -14.56 3.72
C SER A 257 48.44 -14.86 3.80
N GLY A 258 49.29 -13.81 3.78
CA GLY A 258 50.74 -13.92 3.64
C GLY A 258 51.24 -14.18 2.21
N LYS A 259 50.35 -14.30 1.22
CA LYS A 259 50.71 -14.50 -0.21
C LYS A 259 50.85 -13.15 -0.94
N PRO A 260 51.59 -13.10 -2.06
CA PRO A 260 51.60 -11.94 -2.94
C PRO A 260 50.24 -11.73 -3.63
N TYR A 261 49.98 -10.51 -4.09
CA TYR A 261 48.79 -10.16 -4.88
C TYR A 261 48.66 -11.05 -6.14
N PRO A 262 47.45 -11.50 -6.50
CA PRO A 262 46.12 -11.13 -5.96
C PRO A 262 45.65 -11.95 -4.76
N ASP A 263 46.41 -12.96 -4.32
CA ASP A 263 45.97 -13.89 -3.28
C ASP A 263 46.29 -13.39 -1.86
N ASN A 264 46.63 -12.11 -1.67
CA ASN A 264 47.11 -11.56 -0.41
C ASN A 264 46.04 -11.46 0.69
N TRP A 265 44.80 -11.83 0.40
CA TRP A 265 43.67 -11.80 1.32
C TRP A 265 42.92 -13.13 1.35
N ILE A 266 42.44 -13.52 2.52
CA ILE A 266 41.50 -14.64 2.71
C ILE A 266 40.27 -14.15 3.47
N ILE A 267 39.12 -14.72 3.14
CA ILE A 267 37.87 -14.50 3.89
C ILE A 267 37.96 -15.32 5.18
N THR A 268 37.91 -14.68 6.34
CA THR A 268 37.96 -15.32 7.66
C THR A 268 36.60 -15.49 8.30
N ASP A 269 35.63 -14.67 7.92
CA ASP A 269 34.28 -14.73 8.48
C ASP A 269 33.28 -14.09 7.52
N VAL A 270 32.02 -14.44 7.70
CA VAL A 270 30.90 -14.00 6.87
C VAL A 270 29.89 -13.30 7.77
N VAL A 271 29.36 -12.16 7.35
CA VAL A 271 28.35 -11.40 8.08
C VAL A 271 26.97 -11.70 7.51
N TYR A 272 25.98 -11.85 8.36
CA TYR A 272 24.56 -12.00 8.04
C TYR A 272 23.78 -10.83 8.65
N GLU A 273 22.73 -10.37 7.97
CA GLU A 273 21.77 -9.42 8.51
C GLU A 273 20.51 -10.16 8.93
N TYR A 274 20.04 -9.87 10.15
CA TYR A 274 18.81 -10.41 10.70
C TYR A 274 18.09 -9.32 11.48
N GLU A 275 16.91 -8.92 10.99
CA GLU A 275 16.02 -7.94 11.63
C GLU A 275 16.73 -6.63 12.03
N GLY A 276 17.58 -6.10 11.15
CA GLY A 276 18.35 -4.86 11.39
C GLY A 276 19.58 -5.03 12.28
N THR A 277 19.90 -6.24 12.71
CA THR A 277 21.10 -6.58 13.49
C THR A 277 22.05 -7.41 12.63
N LEU A 278 23.35 -7.10 12.71
CA LEU A 278 24.40 -7.80 11.97
C LEU A 278 25.06 -8.84 12.87
N PHE A 279 25.18 -10.08 12.39
CA PHE A 279 25.83 -11.19 13.08
C PHE A 279 26.89 -11.82 12.18
N THR A 280 28.04 -12.19 12.73
CA THR A 280 29.01 -13.00 11.98
C THR A 280 28.62 -14.49 12.00
N ARG A 281 29.14 -15.28 11.05
CA ARG A 281 29.00 -16.74 11.01
C ARG A 281 29.57 -17.37 12.27
N SER A 282 30.60 -16.76 12.84
CA SER A 282 31.18 -17.13 14.14
C SER A 282 30.34 -16.72 15.37
N GLY A 283 29.19 -16.07 15.18
CA GLY A 283 28.22 -15.74 16.23
C GLY A 283 28.45 -14.40 16.94
N ASN A 284 29.35 -13.55 16.44
CA ASN A 284 29.60 -12.24 17.02
C ASN A 284 28.58 -11.22 16.51
N SER A 285 27.95 -10.46 17.42
CA SER A 285 27.11 -9.33 17.05
C SER A 285 27.99 -8.15 16.62
N ILE A 286 27.70 -7.54 15.47
CA ILE A 286 28.36 -6.32 15.00
C ILE A 286 27.51 -5.13 15.46
N SER A 287 28.03 -4.35 16.40
CA SER A 287 27.37 -3.15 16.90
C SER A 287 27.83 -1.90 16.14
N GLY A 288 26.89 -1.15 15.57
CA GLY A 288 27.06 0.23 15.13
C GLY A 288 25.93 1.08 15.70
N ASN A 289 26.11 2.40 15.78
CA ASN A 289 25.01 3.32 16.10
C ASN A 289 24.29 3.62 14.78
N PRO A 290 23.12 3.02 14.47
CA PRO A 290 22.31 3.49 13.37
C PRO A 290 21.89 4.92 13.71
N GLY A 291 22.45 5.90 13.00
CA GLY A 291 22.02 7.29 13.16
C GLY A 291 20.51 7.42 12.97
N ALA A 292 19.90 8.46 13.54
CA ALA A 292 18.51 8.79 13.27
C ALA A 292 18.36 9.16 11.78
N ALA A 293 18.01 8.18 10.95
CA ALA A 293 17.60 8.44 9.59
C ALA A 293 16.24 9.15 9.63
N SER A 294 16.14 10.31 8.98
CA SER A 294 14.86 10.83 8.54
C SER A 294 14.39 10.00 7.35
N GLY A 295 13.13 9.55 7.37
CA GLY A 295 12.62 8.49 6.49
C GLY A 295 12.34 7.20 7.28
N ASP A 296 11.50 6.34 6.72
CA ASP A 296 10.82 5.22 7.38
C ASP A 296 11.71 4.02 7.77
N THR A 297 13.02 4.25 7.98
CA THR A 297 14.10 3.28 8.21
C THR A 297 14.32 2.25 7.09
N THR A 298 13.55 2.33 6.00
CA THR A 298 13.63 1.40 4.87
C THR A 298 13.92 2.11 3.55
N VAL A 299 13.43 3.35 3.34
CA VAL A 299 13.72 4.16 2.16
C VAL A 299 13.59 5.67 2.49
N ALA A 300 14.59 6.47 2.14
CA ALA A 300 14.40 7.92 2.06
C ALA A 300 13.74 8.28 0.73
N TYR A 301 12.45 8.61 0.75
CA TYR A 301 11.76 9.10 -0.45
C TYR A 301 12.08 10.59 -0.67
N ASN A 302 13.01 10.88 -1.58
CA ASN A 302 13.24 12.24 -2.07
C ASN A 302 11.98 12.87 -2.67
N SER A 303 11.00 12.06 -3.09
CA SER A 303 9.73 12.52 -3.64
C SER A 303 8.89 13.28 -2.62
N LEU A 304 8.72 12.75 -1.41
CA LEU A 304 7.82 13.34 -0.41
C LEU A 304 8.40 14.61 0.21
N SER A 305 9.73 14.71 0.34
CA SER A 305 10.39 15.96 0.79
C SER A 305 10.24 17.12 -0.23
N TRP A 306 9.85 16.81 -1.46
CA TRP A 306 9.59 17.75 -2.55
C TRP A 306 8.09 17.94 -2.82
N CYS A 307 7.18 17.35 -2.03
CA CYS A 307 5.73 17.44 -2.28
C CYS A 307 5.24 18.89 -2.45
N LYS A 308 5.77 19.82 -1.64
CA LYS A 308 5.54 21.27 -1.73
C LYS A 308 5.90 21.91 -3.08
N THR A 309 6.69 21.25 -3.91
CA THR A 309 7.08 21.73 -5.25
C THR A 309 6.19 21.16 -6.35
N TRP A 310 5.41 20.11 -6.06
CA TRP A 310 4.53 19.45 -7.03
C TRP A 310 3.06 19.79 -6.81
N LEU A 311 2.71 20.12 -5.58
CA LEU A 311 1.46 20.79 -5.25
C LEU A 311 1.47 22.20 -5.85
N GLY A 312 0.30 22.74 -6.18
CA GLY A 312 0.23 23.97 -6.96
C GLY A 312 0.65 25.22 -6.18
N SER A 313 0.39 26.40 -6.75
CA SER A 313 0.95 27.66 -6.25
C SER A 313 0.52 28.05 -4.83
N LYS A 314 -0.54 27.43 -4.31
CA LYS A 314 -1.03 27.61 -2.95
C LYS A 314 -1.19 26.24 -2.30
N VAL A 315 -0.51 26.05 -1.18
CA VAL A 315 -0.54 24.81 -0.41
C VAL A 315 -0.79 25.16 1.05
N ASN A 316 -1.86 24.62 1.62
CA ASN A 316 -2.12 24.70 3.05
C ASN A 316 -1.29 23.63 3.77
N ILE A 317 -0.56 24.04 4.80
CA ILE A 317 0.28 23.14 5.60
C ILE A 317 -0.22 23.14 7.02
N THR A 318 -0.69 21.99 7.48
CA THR A 318 -1.21 21.81 8.84
C THR A 318 -0.45 20.69 9.52
N ARG A 319 0.02 20.93 10.75
CA ARG A 319 0.64 19.87 11.56
C ARG A 319 -0.21 19.64 12.80
N ALA A 320 -0.83 18.47 12.91
CA ALA A 320 -1.75 18.14 13.99
C ALA A 320 -1.18 17.03 14.90
N PRO A 321 -1.41 17.08 16.22
CA PRO A 321 -1.09 15.97 17.11
C PRO A 321 -1.99 14.77 16.85
N GLN A 322 -1.45 13.56 16.94
CA GLN A 322 -2.21 12.32 16.73
C GLN A 322 -3.30 12.10 17.79
N ALA A 323 -3.14 12.70 18.97
CA ALA A 323 -4.06 12.62 20.11
C ALA A 323 -5.32 13.49 19.98
N GLU A 324 -5.31 14.52 19.11
CA GLU A 324 -6.48 15.38 18.87
C GLU A 324 -7.56 14.69 18.02
N HIS A 325 -7.23 13.54 17.41
CA HIS A 325 -8.12 12.82 16.49
C HIS A 325 -8.28 11.39 16.96
N ASP A 326 -9.03 11.15 18.04
CA ASP A 326 -9.33 9.80 18.52
C ASP A 326 -10.65 9.21 17.97
N GLY A 327 -11.30 9.94 17.05
CA GLY A 327 -12.52 9.49 16.39
C GLY A 327 -13.76 9.51 17.30
N SER A 328 -13.67 10.10 18.50
CA SER A 328 -14.82 10.24 19.40
C SER A 328 -15.78 11.36 19.02
N ASP A 329 -15.37 12.30 18.16
CA ASP A 329 -16.13 13.51 17.84
C ASP A 329 -16.21 13.73 16.31
N VAL A 330 -16.50 12.65 15.57
CA VAL A 330 -16.45 12.59 14.10
C VAL A 330 -17.22 13.76 13.46
N GLN A 331 -18.40 14.14 13.97
CA GLN A 331 -19.21 15.22 13.41
C GLN A 331 -18.57 16.63 13.54
N VAL A 332 -17.89 16.92 14.66
CA VAL A 332 -17.11 18.16 14.83
C VAL A 332 -15.93 18.21 13.84
N HIS A 333 -15.36 17.05 13.53
CA HIS A 333 -14.21 16.92 12.64
C HIS A 333 -14.60 16.90 11.15
N LEU A 334 -15.80 16.43 10.82
CA LEU A 334 -16.38 16.44 9.48
C LEU A 334 -16.93 17.82 9.07
N ASP A 335 -16.89 18.82 9.96
CA ASP A 335 -17.50 20.16 9.74
C ASP A 335 -19.02 20.07 9.52
N VAL A 336 -19.69 19.27 10.35
CA VAL A 336 -21.14 18.97 10.30
C VAL A 336 -21.82 19.41 11.61
N GLU A 337 -23.08 19.87 11.55
CA GLU A 337 -23.85 20.19 12.78
C GLU A 337 -24.04 18.95 13.67
N HIS A 338 -23.61 19.06 14.93
CA HIS A 338 -23.54 17.95 15.90
C HIS A 338 -24.92 17.53 16.45
N ILE A 339 -25.28 16.25 16.27
CA ILE A 339 -26.47 15.60 16.86
C ILE A 339 -26.03 14.65 17.98
N GLN A 340 -26.27 15.02 19.23
CA GLN A 340 -25.90 14.23 20.41
C GLN A 340 -26.50 12.81 20.37
N GLY A 341 -25.63 11.78 20.38
CA GLY A 341 -26.00 10.37 20.59
C GLY A 341 -25.91 9.44 19.38
N GLU A 342 -25.46 9.92 18.22
CA GLU A 342 -25.28 9.12 16.99
C GLU A 342 -23.80 9.02 16.53
N ASP A 343 -22.85 9.17 17.46
CA ASP A 343 -21.43 9.12 17.13
C ASP A 343 -20.98 7.71 16.72
N ILE A 344 -20.37 7.61 15.54
CA ILE A 344 -19.72 6.38 15.06
C ILE A 344 -18.37 6.29 15.78
N VAL A 345 -18.21 5.31 16.67
CA VAL A 345 -16.95 5.08 17.42
C VAL A 345 -16.23 3.85 16.87
N PRO A 346 -15.39 3.97 15.81
CA PRO A 346 -14.55 2.88 15.41
C PRO A 346 -13.38 2.74 16.40
N ASN A 347 -13.06 1.51 16.79
CA ASN A 347 -11.93 1.21 17.69
C ASN A 347 -10.58 1.32 16.95
N MET A 348 -10.25 2.54 16.52
CA MET A 348 -8.99 2.87 15.83
C MET A 348 -8.04 3.54 16.81
N THR A 349 -7.56 2.73 17.75
CA THR A 349 -6.76 3.16 18.89
C THR A 349 -5.48 3.89 18.50
N ARG A 350 -5.02 4.73 19.44
CA ARG A 350 -3.85 5.59 19.31
C ARG A 350 -2.59 4.75 19.06
N ALA A 351 -1.77 5.14 18.08
CA ALA A 351 -0.44 4.54 17.88
C ALA A 351 0.60 5.34 18.68
N PRO A 352 1.14 4.83 19.81
CA PRO A 352 2.00 5.62 20.72
C PRO A 352 3.30 6.12 20.07
N ARG A 353 3.67 5.57 18.90
CA ARG A 353 4.87 5.96 18.15
C ARG A 353 4.65 7.15 17.20
N VAL A 354 3.42 7.38 16.74
CA VAL A 354 3.08 8.47 15.80
C VAL A 354 2.61 9.66 16.62
N LYS A 355 3.46 10.69 16.74
CA LYS A 355 3.14 11.86 17.59
C LYS A 355 2.40 12.95 16.81
N TYR A 356 2.83 13.21 15.59
CA TYR A 356 2.24 14.22 14.72
C TYR A 356 2.01 13.66 13.32
N MET A 357 1.12 14.33 12.63
CA MET A 357 0.96 14.19 11.19
C MET A 357 0.98 15.58 10.55
N THR A 358 1.67 15.69 9.43
CA THR A 358 1.72 16.91 8.64
C THR A 358 0.93 16.70 7.35
N TYR A 359 0.02 17.62 7.06
CA TYR A 359 -0.81 17.62 5.88
C TYR A 359 -0.38 18.75 4.96
N TYR A 360 -0.23 18.46 3.68
CA TYR A 360 0.01 19.42 2.61
C TYR A 360 -1.16 19.32 1.64
N GLU A 361 -1.98 20.35 1.56
CA GLU A 361 -3.28 20.30 0.90
C GLU A 361 -3.44 21.39 -0.16
N ASP A 362 -3.86 20.98 -1.35
CA ASP A 362 -4.16 21.88 -2.46
C ASP A 362 -5.52 21.51 -3.07
N SER A 363 -6.44 22.46 -3.05
CA SER A 363 -7.77 22.33 -3.69
C SER A 363 -8.12 23.52 -4.58
N GLU A 364 -7.18 24.45 -4.77
CA GLU A 364 -7.41 25.69 -5.54
C GLU A 364 -6.74 25.64 -6.91
N SER A 365 -5.62 24.93 -7.04
CA SER A 365 -4.77 25.03 -8.23
C SER A 365 -5.39 24.42 -9.48
N ILE A 366 -6.25 23.42 -9.34
CA ILE A 366 -6.98 22.79 -10.45
C ILE A 366 -8.47 22.80 -10.12
N PRO A 367 -9.32 23.54 -10.87
CA PRO A 367 -10.76 23.59 -10.62
C PRO A 367 -11.40 22.20 -10.58
N GLY A 368 -12.13 21.91 -9.50
CA GLY A 368 -12.84 20.63 -9.32
C GLY A 368 -11.95 19.45 -8.93
N ARG A 369 -10.63 19.65 -8.76
CA ARG A 369 -9.69 18.62 -8.27
C ARG A 369 -9.07 19.08 -6.97
N ARG A 370 -8.62 18.12 -6.16
CA ARG A 370 -7.80 18.39 -4.98
C ARG A 370 -6.74 17.31 -4.84
N THR A 371 -5.62 17.68 -4.24
CA THR A 371 -4.52 16.78 -3.94
C THR A 371 -4.05 17.05 -2.53
N ALA A 372 -3.79 15.99 -1.77
CA ALA A 372 -3.20 16.09 -0.45
C ALA A 372 -2.02 15.13 -0.31
N VAL A 373 -1.03 15.53 0.47
CA VAL A 373 0.08 14.68 0.90
C VAL A 373 0.11 14.66 2.41
N TRP A 374 0.07 13.46 2.97
CA TRP A 374 0.06 13.24 4.42
C TRP A 374 1.37 12.59 4.86
N GLU A 375 2.08 13.24 5.77
CA GLU A 375 3.33 12.76 6.35
C GLU A 375 3.07 12.29 7.79
N LEU A 376 3.23 10.99 8.02
CA LEU A 376 3.04 10.37 9.33
C LEU A 376 4.39 10.18 10.03
N ASP A 377 4.59 10.85 11.17
CA ASP A 377 5.84 10.75 11.93
C ASP A 377 6.11 9.30 12.35
N LYS A 378 7.30 8.78 12.02
CA LYS A 378 7.81 7.46 12.45
C LYS A 378 6.97 6.25 12.01
N ALA A 379 6.15 6.40 10.97
CA ALA A 379 5.50 5.26 10.32
C ALA A 379 6.51 4.53 9.42
N ASN A 380 6.63 3.21 9.56
CA ASN A 380 7.48 2.40 8.69
C ASN A 380 6.80 2.13 7.33
N HIS A 381 7.57 2.11 6.23
CA HIS A 381 7.09 1.95 4.84
C HIS A 381 6.15 0.76 4.66
N ARG A 382 6.60 -0.42 5.13
CA ARG A 382 5.87 -1.67 4.96
C ARG A 382 4.63 -1.68 5.84
N ASN A 383 4.74 -1.10 7.04
CA ASN A 383 3.68 -1.11 8.04
C ASN A 383 2.66 0.02 7.86
N ILE A 384 2.88 0.96 6.94
CA ILE A 384 1.99 2.10 6.75
C ILE A 384 0.57 1.67 6.34
N VAL A 385 0.44 0.61 5.52
CA VAL A 385 -0.86 0.01 5.15
C VAL A 385 -1.53 -0.74 6.31
N ARG A 386 -0.79 -1.00 7.40
CA ARG A 386 -1.31 -1.53 8.67
C ARG A 386 -1.41 -0.45 9.74
N SER A 387 -1.22 0.83 9.37
CA SER A 387 -1.28 1.92 10.32
C SER A 387 -2.73 2.23 10.65
N PRO A 388 -3.19 2.04 11.91
CA PRO A 388 -4.54 2.43 12.30
C PRO A 388 -4.72 3.95 12.15
N VAL A 389 -3.64 4.73 12.26
CA VAL A 389 -3.66 6.19 12.06
C VAL A 389 -3.95 6.52 10.61
N LEU A 390 -3.27 5.90 9.64
CA LEU A 390 -3.54 6.15 8.22
C LEU A 390 -4.99 5.80 7.89
N MET A 391 -5.44 4.63 8.34
CA MET A 391 -6.78 4.14 8.06
C MET A 391 -7.87 5.04 8.63
N ARG A 392 -7.68 5.56 9.84
CA ARG A 392 -8.62 6.48 10.46
C ARG A 392 -8.77 7.74 9.63
N GLU A 393 -7.67 8.28 9.14
CA GLU A 393 -7.67 9.54 8.39
C GLU A 393 -8.25 9.38 6.99
N LEU A 394 -7.95 8.25 6.35
CA LEU A 394 -8.59 7.88 5.09
C LEU A 394 -10.09 7.72 5.27
N TRP A 395 -10.51 7.03 6.33
CA TRP A 395 -11.93 6.86 6.66
C TRP A 395 -12.61 8.21 6.91
N LEU A 396 -12.02 9.07 7.74
CA LEU A 396 -12.54 10.41 8.03
C LEU A 396 -12.65 11.25 6.76
N GLN A 397 -11.63 11.23 5.89
CA GLN A 397 -11.66 11.99 4.63
C GLN A 397 -12.72 11.45 3.67
N MET A 398 -12.82 10.13 3.54
CA MET A 398 -13.84 9.46 2.73
C MET A 398 -15.25 9.77 3.19
N TRP A 399 -15.47 9.86 4.50
CA TRP A 399 -16.75 10.21 5.09
C TRP A 399 -17.07 11.71 4.98
N HIS A 400 -16.06 12.57 5.12
CA HIS A 400 -16.21 14.01 4.88
C HIS A 400 -16.62 14.29 3.44
N ASP A 401 -16.02 13.57 2.48
CA ASP A 401 -16.27 13.77 1.07
C ASP A 401 -17.69 13.44 0.60
N ILE A 402 -18.42 12.67 1.40
CA ILE A 402 -19.82 12.32 1.13
C ILE A 402 -20.82 13.10 1.97
N HIS A 403 -20.36 13.81 3.00
CA HIS A 403 -21.29 14.49 3.86
C HIS A 403 -21.92 15.66 3.09
N PRO A 404 -23.25 15.69 2.90
CA PRO A 404 -23.91 16.68 2.05
C PRO A 404 -23.70 18.12 2.55
N ASP A 405 -23.53 18.27 3.87
CA ASP A 405 -23.30 19.54 4.54
C ASP A 405 -21.81 19.91 4.68
N ALA A 406 -20.87 19.13 4.11
CA ALA A 406 -19.45 19.44 4.20
C ALA A 406 -19.15 20.81 3.56
N SER A 407 -18.80 21.80 4.38
CA SER A 407 -18.49 23.17 3.94
C SER A 407 -17.08 23.33 3.37
N SER A 408 -16.18 22.38 3.64
CA SER A 408 -14.77 22.47 3.28
C SER A 408 -14.38 21.41 2.23
N LYS A 409 -13.13 21.48 1.73
CA LYS A 409 -12.57 20.49 0.80
C LYS A 409 -11.73 19.42 1.49
N PHE A 410 -11.38 19.56 2.76
CA PHE A 410 -10.58 18.60 3.50
C PHE A 410 -11.03 18.58 4.95
N VAL A 411 -10.99 17.42 5.61
CA VAL A 411 -11.34 17.30 7.04
C VAL A 411 -10.57 18.33 7.86
N THR A 412 -11.27 19.09 8.69
CA THR A 412 -10.63 20.09 9.55
C THR A 412 -9.74 19.40 10.58
N LYS A 413 -8.44 19.73 10.59
CA LYS A 413 -7.42 19.06 11.43
C LYS A 413 -7.14 19.75 12.77
N GLY A 414 -8.02 20.67 13.17
CA GLY A 414 -7.94 21.45 14.42
C GLY A 414 -8.12 22.96 14.19
N LYS A 415 -8.42 23.69 15.27
CA LYS A 415 -8.39 25.17 15.33
C LYS A 415 -7.12 25.66 16.02
#